data_AF-A0A6I2IWT8-F1
#
_entry.id   AF-A0A6I2IWT8-F1
#
_cell.length_a   1.000
_cell.length_b   1.000
_cell.length_c   1.000
_cell.angle_alpha   90.00
_cell.angle_beta   90.00
_cell.angle_gamma   90.00
#
_symmetry.space_group_name_H-M   'P 1'
#
loop_
_entity.id
_entity.type
_entity.pdbx_description
1 polymer ?
#
loop_
_entity_poly.entity_id
_entity_poly.type
_entity_poly.pdbx_seq_one_letter_code
_entity_poly.pdbx_strand_id
1 'polypeptide(L)'
;MYMLDTNTVSYLFRQHPKVIEKLAQTRPVEVCISSITEAELLYGIAKRKSKALTAAVQGFLETVSVYAWDSEAAKSYGQLRAAMEQKGKVMGHLDQLIAAHALSRNATIITSNRAFTMVARLRVEDWTA
;
A
#
# COMPACT_ATOMS: atom_id res chain seq x y z
N MET A 1 11.71 -3.92 -4.60
CA MET A 1 10.62 -2.96 -4.71
C MET A 1 9.69 -3.11 -3.52
N TYR A 2 9.38 -2.00 -2.88
CA TYR A 2 8.55 -1.85 -1.70
C TYR A 2 7.27 -1.12 -2.09
N MET A 3 6.12 -1.76 -1.88
CA MET A 3 4.81 -1.16 -2.12
C MET A 3 4.25 -0.69 -0.77
N LEU A 4 4.03 0.60 -0.60
CA LEU A 4 3.45 1.13 0.63
C LEU A 4 1.93 0.96 0.60
N ASP A 5 1.36 0.44 1.69
CA ASP A 5 -0.08 0.47 1.89
C ASP A 5 -0.57 1.85 2.37
N THR A 6 -1.89 2.02 2.41
CA THR A 6 -2.53 3.28 2.78
C THR A 6 -2.22 3.70 4.22
N ASN A 7 -2.07 2.74 5.14
CA ASN A 7 -1.71 3.04 6.53
C ASN A 7 -0.28 3.56 6.65
N THR A 8 0.67 2.95 5.94
CA THR A 8 2.08 3.38 5.93
C THR A 8 2.22 4.79 5.37
N VAL A 9 1.52 5.10 4.28
CA VAL A 9 1.50 6.47 3.74
C VAL A 9 0.87 7.46 4.73
N SER A 10 -0.16 7.06 5.47
CA SER A 10 -0.73 7.87 6.56
C SER A 10 0.28 8.15 7.67
N TYR A 11 1.11 7.17 8.05
CA TYR A 11 2.21 7.37 9.02
C TYR A 11 3.28 8.32 8.50
N LEU A 12 3.62 8.25 7.21
CA LEU A 12 4.54 9.19 6.57
C LEU A 12 4.04 10.64 6.72
N PHE A 13 2.77 10.91 6.41
CA PHE A 13 2.20 12.26 6.56
C PHE A 13 2.06 12.72 8.01
N ARG A 14 1.99 11.80 8.97
CA ARG A 14 2.03 12.09 10.41
C ARG A 14 3.45 12.26 10.94
N GLN A 15 4.46 12.24 10.07
CA GLN A 15 5.88 12.32 10.40
C GLN A 15 6.33 11.23 11.38
N HIS A 16 5.87 10.00 11.19
CA HIS A 16 6.32 8.88 12.03
C HIS A 16 7.84 8.66 11.84
N PRO A 17 8.66 8.79 12.91
CA PRO A 17 10.11 8.95 12.78
C PRO A 17 10.76 7.74 12.11
N LYS A 18 10.36 6.52 12.48
CA LYS A 18 10.91 5.29 11.90
C LYS A 18 10.53 5.07 10.45
N VAL A 19 9.33 5.51 10.04
CA VAL A 19 8.88 5.40 8.65
C VAL A 19 9.68 6.38 7.79
N ILE A 20 9.90 7.61 8.28
CA ILE A 20 10.77 8.58 7.63
C ILE A 20 12.21 8.04 7.52
N GLU A 21 12.75 7.49 8.60
CA GLU A 21 14.11 6.94 8.62
C GLU A 21 14.27 5.81 7.59
N LYS A 22 13.36 4.83 7.58
CA LYS A 22 13.37 3.73 6.60
C LYS A 22 13.20 4.22 5.17
N LEU A 23 12.32 5.19 4.94
CA LEU A 23 12.13 5.78 3.63
C LEU A 23 13.40 6.52 3.17
N ALA A 24 14.08 7.25 4.05
CA ALA A 24 15.34 7.94 3.76
C ALA A 24 16.51 6.98 3.47
N GLN A 25 16.48 5.78 4.04
CA GLN A 25 17.45 4.70 3.78
C GLN A 25 17.12 3.91 2.50
N THR A 26 15.96 4.12 1.89
CA THR A 26 15.51 3.40 0.70
C THR A 26 15.64 4.30 -0.54
N ARG A 27 16.10 3.74 -1.67
CA ARG A 27 16.18 4.55 -2.90
C ARG A 27 14.76 4.86 -3.39
N PRO A 28 14.45 6.10 -3.83
CA PRO A 28 13.11 6.46 -4.29
C PRO A 28 12.55 5.54 -5.38
N VAL A 29 13.40 5.08 -6.31
CA VAL A 29 13.04 4.14 -7.39
C VAL A 29 12.57 2.76 -6.89
N GLU A 30 12.88 2.42 -5.64
CA GLU A 30 12.47 1.16 -5.03
C GLU A 30 11.11 1.25 -4.33
N VAL A 31 10.54 2.45 -4.19
CA VAL A 31 9.30 2.72 -3.46
C VAL A 31 8.17 3.02 -4.42
N CYS A 32 7.03 2.37 -4.22
CA CYS A 32 5.84 2.60 -5.00
C CYS A 32 4.56 2.49 -4.17
N ILE A 33 3.43 2.86 -4.79
CA ILE A 33 2.09 2.57 -4.28
C ILE A 33 1.24 1.92 -5.37
N SER A 34 0.21 1.20 -4.93
CA SER A 34 -0.87 0.76 -5.81
C SER A 34 -1.76 1.95 -6.17
N SER A 35 -2.33 1.98 -7.38
CA SER A 35 -3.40 2.94 -7.74
C SER A 35 -4.62 2.83 -6.81
N ILE A 36 -4.80 1.71 -6.11
CA ILE A 36 -5.82 1.56 -5.07
C ILE A 36 -5.50 2.44 -3.86
N THR A 37 -4.24 2.45 -3.43
CA THR A 37 -3.77 3.34 -2.35
C THR A 37 -3.84 4.80 -2.78
N GLU A 38 -3.47 5.13 -4.01
CA GLU A 38 -3.69 6.46 -4.57
C GLU A 38 -5.16 6.90 -4.47
N ALA A 39 -6.10 6.03 -4.84
CA ALA A 39 -7.52 6.34 -4.74
C ALA A 39 -7.96 6.62 -3.29
N GLU A 40 -7.44 5.87 -2.30
CA GLU A 40 -7.72 6.12 -0.88
C GLU A 40 -7.16 7.46 -0.40
N LEU A 41 -5.97 7.85 -0.86
CA LEU A 41 -5.36 9.15 -0.55
C LEU A 41 -6.19 10.31 -1.14
N LEU A 42 -6.58 10.19 -2.41
CA LEU A 42 -7.42 11.18 -3.10
C LEU A 42 -8.80 11.30 -2.44
N TYR A 43 -9.40 10.20 -2.02
CA TYR A 43 -10.61 10.21 -1.21
C TYR A 43 -10.39 10.94 0.13
N GLY A 44 -9.28 10.68 0.81
CA GLY A 44 -8.92 11.30 2.08
C GLY A 44 -8.85 12.83 2.01
N ILE A 45 -8.22 13.38 0.97
CA ILE A 45 -8.12 14.83 0.77
C ILE A 45 -9.47 15.44 0.36
N ALA A 46 -10.25 14.76 -0.50
CA ALA A 46 -11.58 15.20 -0.90
C ALA A 46 -12.55 15.28 0.30
N LYS A 47 -12.45 14.32 1.23
CA LYS A 47 -13.26 14.28 2.45
C LYS A 47 -12.87 15.36 3.47
N ARG A 48 -11.57 15.54 3.72
CA ARG A 48 -11.07 16.43 4.78
C ARG A 48 -11.02 17.91 4.40
N LYS A 49 -10.89 18.23 3.10
CA LYS A 49 -10.81 19.61 2.58
C LYS A 49 -9.73 20.49 3.24
N SER A 50 -8.64 19.89 3.72
CA SER A 50 -7.50 20.60 4.34
C SER A 50 -6.46 20.97 3.29
N LYS A 51 -6.16 22.26 3.12
CA LYS A 51 -5.14 22.74 2.15
C LYS A 51 -3.76 22.13 2.40
N ALA A 52 -3.36 22.03 3.67
CA ALA A 52 -2.05 21.48 4.03
C ALA A 52 -1.95 19.99 3.68
N LEU A 53 -3.00 19.21 3.98
CA LEU A 53 -3.02 17.78 3.63
C LEU A 53 -3.06 17.58 2.11
N THR A 54 -3.85 18.38 1.39
CA THR A 54 -3.91 18.34 -0.08
C THR A 54 -2.54 18.57 -0.69
N ALA A 55 -1.83 19.62 -0.27
CA ALA A 55 -0.49 19.93 -0.78
C ALA A 55 0.51 18.79 -0.48
N ALA A 56 0.47 18.21 0.73
CA ALA A 56 1.34 17.10 1.10
C ALA A 56 1.08 15.84 0.26
N VAL A 57 -0.20 15.47 0.06
CA VAL A 57 -0.58 14.31 -0.74
C VAL A 57 -0.23 14.50 -2.21
N GLN A 58 -0.51 15.67 -2.78
CA GLN A 58 -0.16 15.96 -4.18
C GLN A 58 1.36 15.92 -4.41
N GLY A 59 2.15 16.56 -3.56
CA GLY A 59 3.61 16.51 -3.66
C GLY A 59 4.18 15.10 -3.48
N PHE A 60 3.56 14.26 -2.65
CA PHE A 60 3.93 12.84 -2.56
C PHE A 60 3.61 12.08 -3.86
N LEU A 61 2.42 12.27 -4.42
CA LEU A 61 2.00 11.60 -5.67
C LEU A 61 2.82 12.04 -6.89
N GLU A 62 3.39 13.25 -6.89
CA GLU A 62 4.31 13.72 -7.93
C GLU A 62 5.67 13.00 -7.93
N THR A 63 6.06 12.38 -6.80
CA THR A 63 7.40 11.81 -6.62
C THR A 63 7.40 10.29 -6.50
N VAL A 64 6.33 9.69 -5.98
CA VAL A 64 6.21 8.23 -5.82
C VAL A 64 5.81 7.57 -7.14
N SER A 65 6.34 6.38 -7.40
CA SER A 65 5.84 5.57 -8.51
C SER A 65 4.47 4.99 -8.17
N VAL A 66 3.45 5.31 -8.98
CA VAL A 66 2.12 4.71 -8.88
C VAL A 66 1.98 3.62 -9.93
N TYR A 67 1.72 2.38 -9.49
CA TYR A 67 1.42 1.28 -10.41
C TYR A 67 -0.07 1.17 -10.65
N ALA A 68 -0.47 1.14 -11.93
CA ALA A 68 -1.84 0.96 -12.36
C ALA A 68 -2.33 -0.47 -12.09
N TRP A 69 -3.60 -0.61 -11.69
CA TRP A 69 -4.26 -1.90 -11.60
C TRP A 69 -4.45 -2.52 -12.99
N ASP A 70 -3.71 -3.59 -13.28
CA ASP A 70 -3.70 -4.28 -14.56
C ASP A 70 -4.30 -5.69 -14.49
N SER A 71 -4.31 -6.40 -15.62
CA SER A 71 -4.85 -7.77 -15.71
C SER A 71 -4.06 -8.79 -14.88
N GLU A 72 -2.76 -8.58 -14.64
CA GLU A 72 -1.96 -9.48 -13.81
C GLU A 72 -2.28 -9.29 -12.31
N ALA A 73 -2.53 -8.04 -11.89
CA ALA A 73 -3.09 -7.75 -10.56
C ALA A 73 -4.48 -8.39 -10.39
N ALA A 74 -5.35 -8.29 -11.40
CA ALA A 74 -6.69 -8.91 -11.38
C ALA A 74 -6.63 -10.44 -11.28
N LYS A 75 -5.73 -11.08 -12.03
CA LYS A 75 -5.50 -12.54 -11.96
C LYS A 75 -5.00 -12.97 -10.58
N SER A 76 -4.04 -12.22 -10.02
CA SER A 76 -3.51 -12.46 -8.68
C SER A 76 -4.60 -12.31 -7.62
N TYR A 77 -5.50 -11.34 -7.78
CA TYR A 77 -6.63 -11.13 -6.88
C TYR A 77 -7.61 -12.32 -6.88
N GLY A 78 -8.00 -12.82 -8.05
CA GLY A 78 -8.92 -13.96 -8.14
C GLY A 78 -8.39 -15.20 -7.40
N GLN A 79 -7.11 -15.50 -7.59
CA GLN A 79 -6.44 -16.61 -6.90
C GLN A 79 -6.33 -16.36 -5.39
N LEU A 80 -5.94 -15.15 -4.99
CA LEU A 80 -5.81 -14.75 -3.59
C LEU A 80 -7.15 -14.86 -2.85
N ARG A 81 -8.20 -14.27 -3.42
CA ARG A 81 -9.53 -14.21 -2.81
C ARG A 81 -10.07 -15.62 -2.56
N ALA A 82 -10.04 -16.48 -3.58
CA ALA A 82 -10.49 -17.88 -3.45
C ALA A 82 -9.70 -18.64 -2.38
N ALA A 83 -8.37 -18.48 -2.35
CA ALA A 83 -7.52 -19.16 -1.37
C ALA A 83 -7.75 -18.66 0.08
N MET A 84 -8.09 -17.39 0.26
CA MET A 84 -8.43 -16.83 1.58
C MET A 84 -9.80 -17.29 2.06
N GLU A 85 -10.81 -17.28 1.18
CA GLU A 85 -12.16 -17.76 1.48
C GLU A 85 -12.17 -19.24 1.87
N GLN A 86 -11.43 -20.08 1.14
CA GLN A 86 -11.30 -21.51 1.45
C GLN A 86 -10.68 -21.77 2.83
N LYS A 87 -9.89 -20.81 3.35
CA LYS A 87 -9.25 -20.88 4.68
C LYS A 87 -10.02 -20.11 5.76
N GLY A 88 -11.21 -19.58 5.46
CA GLY A 88 -12.00 -18.77 6.39
C GLY A 88 -11.33 -17.46 6.82
N LYS A 89 -10.38 -16.93 6.03
CA LYS A 89 -9.62 -15.71 6.35
C LYS A 89 -10.34 -14.47 5.84
N VAL A 90 -10.55 -13.49 6.71
CA VAL A 90 -11.20 -12.21 6.38
C VAL A 90 -10.15 -11.10 6.32
N MET A 91 -10.17 -10.32 5.25
CA MET A 91 -9.35 -9.12 5.06
C MET A 91 -10.21 -8.07 4.33
N GLY A 92 -9.96 -6.78 4.59
CA GLY A 92 -10.67 -5.68 3.92
C GLY A 92 -10.56 -5.78 2.40
N HIS A 93 -11.60 -5.37 1.67
CA HIS A 93 -11.64 -5.51 0.22
C HIS A 93 -10.51 -4.74 -0.48
N LEU A 94 -10.24 -3.49 -0.05
CA LEU A 94 -9.14 -2.69 -0.58
C LEU A 94 -7.77 -3.28 -0.21
N ASP A 95 -7.61 -3.74 1.04
CA ASP A 95 -6.40 -4.43 1.49
C ASP A 95 -6.11 -5.69 0.63
N GLN A 96 -7.14 -6.47 0.29
CA GLN A 96 -6.98 -7.64 -0.58
C GLN A 96 -6.57 -7.25 -2.00
N LEU A 97 -7.09 -6.16 -2.54
CA LEU A 97 -6.64 -5.63 -3.82
C LEU A 97 -5.16 -5.21 -3.73
N ILE A 98 -4.78 -4.40 -2.73
CA ILE A 98 -3.39 -3.97 -2.53
C ILE A 98 -2.45 -5.18 -2.38
N ALA A 99 -2.85 -6.19 -1.59
CA ALA A 99 -2.08 -7.42 -1.41
C ALA A 99 -1.92 -8.20 -2.72
N ALA A 100 -2.98 -8.32 -3.52
CA ALA A 100 -2.93 -8.94 -4.83
C ALA A 100 -2.04 -8.18 -5.81
N HIS A 101 -2.05 -6.85 -5.77
CA HIS A 101 -1.19 -6.02 -6.60
C HIS A 101 0.29 -6.18 -6.21
N ALA A 102 0.59 -6.21 -4.91
CA ALA A 102 1.94 -6.48 -4.44
C ALA A 102 2.43 -7.88 -4.87
N LEU A 103 1.56 -8.89 -4.82
CA LEU A 103 1.87 -10.23 -5.31
C LEU A 103 2.17 -10.25 -6.82
N SER A 104 1.34 -9.61 -7.65
CA SER A 104 1.52 -9.62 -9.11
C SER A 104 2.83 -8.94 -9.54
N ARG A 105 3.28 -7.96 -8.76
CA ARG A 105 4.54 -7.25 -8.98
C ARG A 105 5.74 -7.84 -8.25
N ASN A 106 5.55 -8.96 -7.54
CA ASN A 106 6.57 -9.54 -6.66
C ASN A 106 7.21 -8.45 -5.75
N ALA A 107 6.37 -7.58 -5.17
CA ALA A 107 6.79 -6.51 -4.28
C ALA A 107 6.74 -6.96 -2.82
N THR A 108 7.54 -6.33 -1.97
CA THR A 108 7.36 -6.42 -0.51
C THR A 108 6.35 -5.35 -0.11
N ILE A 109 5.25 -5.73 0.54
CA ILE A 109 4.29 -4.77 1.07
C ILE A 109 4.84 -4.19 2.38
N ILE A 110 4.82 -2.86 2.51
CA ILE A 110 5.08 -2.17 3.77
C ILE A 110 3.75 -1.84 4.42
N THR A 111 3.49 -2.38 5.60
CA THR A 111 2.24 -2.20 6.33
C THR A 111 2.39 -2.52 7.81
N SER A 112 1.68 -1.78 8.66
CA SER A 112 1.48 -2.14 10.07
C SER A 112 0.25 -3.03 10.30
N ASN A 113 -0.51 -3.37 9.23
CA ASN A 113 -1.69 -4.21 9.31
C ASN A 113 -1.31 -5.69 9.24
N ARG A 114 -1.44 -6.38 10.39
CA ARG A 114 -1.12 -7.82 10.50
C ARG A 114 -1.97 -8.71 9.57
N ALA A 115 -3.10 -8.23 9.06
CA ALA A 115 -3.91 -9.00 8.12
C ALA A 115 -3.11 -9.43 6.87
N PHE A 116 -2.16 -8.61 6.40
CA PHE A 116 -1.32 -8.93 5.23
C PHE A 116 -0.44 -10.17 5.44
N THR A 117 -0.07 -10.49 6.68
CA THR A 117 0.69 -11.73 7.00
C THR A 117 -0.11 -13.01 6.74
N MET A 118 -1.43 -12.91 6.62
CA MET A 118 -2.28 -14.05 6.29
C MET A 118 -2.17 -14.48 4.82
N VAL A 119 -1.64 -13.61 3.96
CA VAL A 119 -1.51 -13.81 2.52
C VAL A 119 -0.30 -14.68 2.23
N ALA A 120 -0.54 -15.86 1.65
CA ALA A 120 0.56 -16.76 1.31
C ALA A 120 1.47 -16.14 0.23
N ARG A 121 2.79 -16.27 0.41
CA ARG A 121 3.84 -15.78 -0.50
C ARG A 121 4.01 -14.27 -0.59
N LEU A 122 3.19 -13.48 0.10
CA LEU A 122 3.40 -12.04 0.20
C LEU A 122 4.53 -11.75 1.20
N ARG A 123 5.54 -10.98 0.76
CA ARG A 123 6.56 -10.46 1.68
C ARG A 123 6.01 -9.22 2.36
N VAL A 124 6.06 -9.20 3.67
CA VAL A 124 5.50 -8.14 4.51
C VAL A 124 6.60 -7.60 5.41
N GLU A 125 6.74 -6.28 5.44
CA GLU A 125 7.60 -5.56 6.39
C GLU A 125 6.79 -4.48 7.10
N ASP A 126 7.13 -4.21 8.36
CA ASP A 126 6.55 -3.13 9.15
C ASP A 126 7.63 -2.11 9.48
N TRP A 127 7.50 -0.89 8.94
CA TRP A 127 8.44 0.22 9.17
C TRP A 127 8.06 1.09 10.38
N THR A 128 7.01 0.73 11.11
CA THR A 128 6.63 1.40 12.36
C THR A 128 7.28 0.79 13.60
N ALA A 129 7.83 -0.44 13.46
CA ALA A 129 8.36 -1.26 14.53
C ALA A 129 9.68 -0.77 15.12
#